data_AF-A0A7K4ZAI2-F1
#
_entry.id   AF-A0A7K4ZAI2-F1
#
_cell.length_a   1.000
_cell.length_b   1.000
_cell.length_c   1.000
_cell.angle_alpha   90.00
_cell.angle_beta   90.00
_cell.angle_gamma   90.00
#
_symmetry.space_group_name_H-M   'P 1'
#
loop_
_entity.id
_entity.type
_entity.pdbx_description
1 polymer ?
#
loop_
_entity_poly.entity_id
_entity_poly.type
_entity_poly.pdbx_seq_one_letter_code
_entity_poly.pdbx_strand_id
1 'polypeptide(L)' 'FFADYEIPNLQKDKISKIVIWVVDDIEGPDVDSCGTHTVKKLEDRLKTLGYDVACTDNYK' A
#
# COMPACT_ATOMS: atom_id res chain seq x y z
N PHE A 1 -10.43 5.41 7.64
CA PHE A 1 -10.09 6.76 7.13
C PHE A 1 -9.37 6.67 5.79
N PHE A 2 -8.10 6.25 5.73
CA PHE A 2 -7.33 6.15 4.48
C PHE A 2 -8.08 5.42 3.35
N ALA A 3 -8.60 4.23 3.65
CA ALA A 3 -9.32 3.41 2.68
C ALA A 3 -10.61 4.05 2.13
N ASP A 4 -11.34 4.81 2.95
CA ASP A 4 -12.72 5.22 2.65
C ASP A 4 -12.85 6.70 2.31
N TYR A 5 -11.89 7.52 2.74
CA TYR A 5 -11.93 8.97 2.60
C TYR A 5 -10.70 9.52 1.87
N GLU A 6 -9.51 8.95 2.03
CA GLU A 6 -8.33 9.48 1.34
C GLU A 6 -8.22 8.89 -0.07
N ILE A 7 -8.19 7.56 -0.20
CA ILE A 7 -8.04 6.88 -1.50
C ILE A 7 -9.07 7.36 -2.54
N PRO A 8 -10.38 7.49 -2.23
CA PRO A 8 -11.36 7.97 -3.22
C PRO A 8 -11.18 9.44 -3.64
N ASN A 9 -10.48 10.25 -2.84
CA ASN A 9 -10.25 11.68 -3.10
C ASN A 9 -8.86 11.97 -3.67
N LEU A 10 -8.04 10.95 -3.92
CA LEU A 10 -6.75 11.09 -4.58
C LEU A 10 -6.94 11.52 -6.05
N GLN A 11 -6.38 12.68 -6.42
CA GLN A 11 -6.47 13.21 -7.78
C GLN A 11 -5.52 12.44 -8.71
N LYS A 12 -6.07 11.44 -9.41
CA LYS A 12 -5.30 10.49 -10.24
C LYS A 12 -4.44 11.16 -11.30
N ASP A 13 -4.91 12.23 -11.89
CA ASP A 13 -4.20 13.03 -12.90
C ASP A 13 -2.97 13.77 -12.33
N LYS A 14 -2.88 13.92 -11.00
CA LYS A 14 -1.78 14.61 -10.31
C LYS A 14 -0.84 13.66 -9.57
N ILE A 15 -1.12 12.37 -9.58
CA ILE A 15 -0.34 11.35 -8.86
C ILE A 15 0.40 10.49 -9.87
N SER A 16 1.73 10.53 -9.81
CA SER A 16 2.59 9.72 -10.68
C SER A 16 2.67 8.27 -10.22
N LYS A 17 2.80 8.05 -8.91
CA LYS A 17 2.99 6.72 -8.31
C LYS A 17 2.61 6.74 -6.83
N ILE A 18 2.08 5.62 -6.33
CA ILE A 18 1.88 5.38 -4.90
C ILE A 18 2.94 4.38 -4.44
N VAL A 19 3.67 4.72 -3.38
CA VAL A 19 4.69 3.84 -2.78
C VAL A 19 4.24 3.45 -1.39
N ILE A 20 4.00 2.16 -1.20
CA ILE A 20 3.63 1.57 0.09
C ILE A 20 4.93 1.18 0.80
N TRP A 21 5.03 1.55 2.07
CA TRP A 21 6.11 1.12 2.96
C TRP A 21 5.48 0.29 4.06
N VAL A 22 5.78 -1.00 4.08
CA VAL A 22 5.45 -1.87 5.21
C VAL A 22 6.60 -1.77 6.21
N VAL A 23 6.26 -1.50 7.47
CA VAL A 23 7.23 -1.24 8.53
C VAL A 23 6.96 -2.17 9.70
N ASP A 24 7.84 -3.15 9.86
CA ASP A 24 7.88 -4.04 11.01
C ASP A 24 8.73 -3.49 12.16
N ASP A 25 8.36 -3.87 13.38
CA ASP A 25 9.14 -3.63 14.58
C ASP A 25 10.43 -4.46 14.59
N ILE A 26 11.50 -3.91 15.15
CA ILE A 26 12.76 -4.63 15.34
C ILE A 26 12.51 -5.81 16.31
N GLU A 27 12.80 -7.03 15.86
CA GLU A 27 12.53 -8.29 16.59
C GLU A 27 11.04 -8.59 16.82
N GLY A 28 10.14 -7.83 16.18
CA GLY A 28 8.71 -8.12 16.15
C GLY A 28 8.36 -9.24 15.14
N PRO A 29 7.17 -9.85 15.26
CA PRO A 29 6.68 -10.77 14.26
C PRO A 29 6.30 -10.02 12.97
N ASP A 30 6.65 -10.58 11.81
CA ASP A 30 6.08 -10.18 10.52
C ASP A 30 4.65 -10.72 10.42
N VAL A 31 3.69 -9.79 10.51
CA VAL A 31 2.26 -10.10 10.46
C VAL A 31 1.72 -9.91 9.03
N ASP A 32 2.27 -8.96 8.30
CA ASP A 32 1.84 -8.59 6.95
C ASP A 32 3.01 -7.95 6.22
N SER A 33 3.13 -8.25 4.94
CA SER A 33 4.28 -7.86 4.11
C SER A 33 3.81 -7.58 2.69
N CYS A 34 4.66 -7.00 1.85
CA CYS A 34 4.30 -6.65 0.47
C CYS A 34 3.70 -7.85 -0.29
N GLY A 35 2.53 -7.67 -0.90
CA GLY A 35 1.82 -8.72 -1.61
C GLY A 35 1.17 -9.81 -0.73
N THR A 36 1.15 -9.66 0.60
CA THR A 36 0.47 -10.60 1.52
C THR A 36 -0.73 -9.94 2.22
N HIS A 37 -1.51 -10.76 2.94
CA HIS A 37 -2.78 -10.47 3.61
C HIS A 37 -3.53 -9.18 3.23
N THR A 38 -3.35 -8.10 4.00
CA THR A 38 -4.11 -6.85 3.83
C THR A 38 -3.38 -5.87 2.93
N VAL A 39 -2.05 -5.94 2.87
CA VAL A 39 -1.23 -5.15 1.94
C VAL A 39 -1.58 -5.49 0.49
N LYS A 40 -1.77 -6.78 0.17
CA LYS A 40 -2.23 -7.23 -1.14
C LYS A 40 -3.59 -6.65 -1.51
N LYS A 41 -4.54 -6.61 -0.57
CA LYS A 41 -5.87 -6.03 -0.81
C LYS A 41 -5.78 -4.54 -1.12
N LEU A 42 -4.88 -3.82 -0.44
CA LEU A 42 -4.62 -2.42 -0.71
C LEU A 42 -3.98 -2.23 -2.09
N GLU A 43 -2.95 -3.00 -2.42
CA GLU A 43 -2.29 -2.98 -3.72
C GLU A 43 -3.28 -3.25 -4.86
N ASP A 44 -4.06 -4.32 -4.75
CA ASP A 44 -5.04 -4.71 -5.77
C ASP A 44 -6.10 -3.62 -5.97
N ARG A 45 -6.57 -3.01 -4.87
CA ARG A 45 -7.52 -1.89 -4.94
C ARG A 45 -6.92 -0.67 -5.64
N LEU A 46 -5.70 -0.26 -5.30
CA LEU A 46 -5.03 0.89 -5.91
C LEU A 46 -4.72 0.64 -7.39
N LYS A 47 -4.27 -0.58 -7.75
CA LYS A 47 -4.05 -0.99 -9.15
C LYS A 47 -5.36 -1.03 -9.93
N THR A 48 -6.46 -1.46 -9.32
CA THR A 48 -7.80 -1.46 -9.95
C THR A 48 -8.30 -0.03 -10.21
N LEU A 49 -8.00 0.92 -9.32
CA LEU A 49 -8.26 2.35 -9.54
C LEU A 49 -7.31 2.96 -10.59
N GLY A 50 -6.29 2.20 -11.01
CA GLY A 50 -5.35 2.50 -12.08
C GLY A 50 -4.22 3.42 -11.67
N TYR A 51 -3.82 3.37 -10.39
CA TYR A 51 -2.56 3.95 -9.94
C TYR A 51 -1.38 3.01 -10.27
N ASP A 52 -0.22 3.58 -10.58
CA ASP A 52 1.04 2.83 -10.50
C ASP A 52 1.41 2.66 -9.02
N VAL A 53 1.67 1.42 -8.60
CA VAL A 53 1.89 1.06 -7.20
C VAL A 53 3.21 0.31 -7.08
N ALA A 54 4.07 0.78 -6.19
CA ALA A 54 5.21 0.01 -5.68
C ALA A 54 5.02 -0.25 -4.19
N CYS A 55 5.56 -1.37 -3.72
CA CYS A 55 5.62 -1.71 -2.30
C CYS A 55 7.08 -1.97 -1.93
N THR A 56 7.50 -1.42 -0.79
CA THR A 56 8.79 -1.68 -0.17
C THR A 56 8.51 -2.22 1.21
N ASP A 57 9.11 -3.36 1.48
CA ASP A 57 9.06 -4.01 2.76
C ASP A 57 10.37 -3.78 3.49
N ASN A 58 10.33 -3.49 4.78
CA ASN A 58 11.53 -3.39 5.61
C ASN A 58 11.91 -4.73 6.23
N TYR A 59 11.17 -5.80 5.96
CA TYR A 59 11.50 -7.14 6.43
C TYR A 59 12.86 -7.62 5.89
N LYS A 60 13.62 -8.31 6.77
CA LYS A 60 14.98 -8.82 6.50
C LYS A 60 15.03 -9.96 5.50
#